data_AF-A0A0A0DZU9-F1
#
_entry.id   AF-A0A0A0DZU9-F1
#
_cell.length_a   1.000
_cell.length_b   1.000
_cell.length_c   1.000
_cell.angle_alpha   90.00
_cell.angle_beta   90.00
_cell.angle_gamma   90.00
#
_symmetry.space_group_name_H-M   'P 1'
#
loop_
_entity.id
_entity.type
_entity.pdbx_description
1 polymer ?
#
loop_
_entity_poly.entity_id
_entity_poly.type
_entity_poly.pdbx_seq_one_letter_code
_entity_poly.pdbx_strand_id
1 'polypeptide(L)'
;MPDAGDGDATTPVPAATLPPPAASSAQAASAVSPALPADAARAARAKPVVWQLQIDAPAPLDKLLRTYLDLARFQEESSKDQSLGIRRSELRRLVVSAPEQARGLLEAEGYFNAQITTRVSEDQPDQPDKPVVVSIQVEPGPHTVISKVQFVFEGELDNRLSNSDPLAQALLDKLERGWGLPQGQVFRQADWSAAKNAALARMRADGYPTATWSGTSVTVDAETHTAKLFLVADSGPGFAFGDIRVEGLNRQPASAIVNLAPFHKGESYSEKKLLDWQERIQKLNMFDTVFVTTDLDPTQATATPVVVQVHEQPLQTASTGIGISSNTGPRVSGEHLHRNIFGLDWQSKTKVQLGRNESTGQLDLTSHPWPGNRRGLISLQGSYLVDSEDTVTTSQYLRVGQLREGERLERTDYLEFQRAEVRSAQSVVVSNASAVSGTAQWVYRDVDSQILPTKGYTALGQLTGGRTYSALDDEGYFGRTYARVTWYRPLWLHWYATARGEIGQVYARDQVSVPDTLLFRAGGDDSVRGYAYRSLGVTRDGVVVGGRAMSTGSIEFAHPLSSKMPSLWGAVFLDAGDAADRFGDLQPKVGYGVGVRWRSPVGPLRLDLAYGNEVQRWRMHFSVGISL
;
A
#
# COMPACT_ATOMS: atom_id res chain seq x y z
N MET A 1 33.90 49.10 12.78
CA MET A 1 33.83 50.39 13.51
C MET A 1 32.45 50.49 14.15
N PRO A 2 32.36 50.81 15.44
CA PRO A 2 31.19 50.58 16.29
C PRO A 2 30.43 51.87 16.66
N ASP A 3 29.16 51.73 17.05
CA ASP A 3 28.41 52.53 18.05
C ASP A 3 26.92 52.17 17.91
N ALA A 4 26.02 52.26 18.90
CA ALA A 4 25.97 52.17 20.36
C ALA A 4 24.53 52.59 20.74
N GLY A 5 24.03 52.12 21.90
CA GLY A 5 22.83 52.63 22.57
C GLY A 5 21.61 51.70 22.47
N ASP A 6 21.38 50.86 23.48
CA ASP A 6 20.51 51.11 24.66
C ASP A 6 19.03 51.09 24.26
N GLY A 7 18.12 50.28 24.83
CA GLY A 7 18.11 49.56 26.09
C GLY A 7 16.68 49.69 26.62
N ASP A 8 15.91 48.61 26.67
CA ASP A 8 14.88 48.51 27.71
C ASP A 8 14.48 47.05 27.98
N ALA A 9 14.35 46.78 29.27
CA ALA A 9 14.16 45.48 29.87
C ALA A 9 12.68 45.19 30.06
N THR A 10 12.20 44.05 29.54
CA THR A 10 10.94 43.46 29.98
C THR A 10 11.12 41.95 30.21
N THR A 11 11.35 41.63 31.48
CA THR A 11 10.99 40.42 32.23
C THR A 11 10.60 39.14 31.46
N PRO A 12 11.30 38.01 31.66
CA PRO A 12 10.83 36.69 31.22
C PRO A 12 9.75 36.16 32.17
N VAL A 13 8.61 35.75 31.60
CA VAL A 13 7.53 35.01 32.28
C VAL A 13 8.03 33.58 32.58
N PRO A 14 7.87 33.05 33.81
CA PRO A 14 8.37 31.73 34.15
C PRO A 14 7.47 30.62 33.58
N ALA A 15 8.11 29.59 33.02
CA ALA A 15 7.47 28.35 32.62
C ALA A 15 6.92 27.62 33.86
N ALA A 16 5.61 27.35 33.86
CA ALA A 16 4.95 26.55 34.88
C ALA A 16 5.28 25.05 34.66
N THR A 17 6.33 24.57 35.30
CA THR A 17 6.59 23.14 35.53
C THR A 17 5.64 22.60 36.60
N LEU A 18 4.79 21.64 36.23
CA LEU A 18 3.98 20.84 37.15
C LEU A 18 4.89 19.92 37.99
N PRO A 19 4.70 19.84 39.32
CA PRO A 19 5.47 18.93 40.18
C PRO A 19 4.90 17.49 40.17
N PRO A 20 5.74 16.47 40.41
CA PRO A 20 5.26 15.10 40.66
C PRO A 20 4.61 14.99 42.05
N PRO A 21 3.69 14.03 42.29
CA PRO A 21 3.07 13.87 43.60
C PRO A 21 4.08 13.38 44.65
N ALA A 22 4.23 14.16 45.71
CA ALA A 22 5.08 13.86 46.85
C ALA A 22 4.45 12.76 47.73
N ALA A 23 5.23 11.71 47.97
CA ALA A 23 5.02 10.76 49.05
C ALA A 23 5.26 11.46 50.40
N SER A 24 4.27 11.39 51.29
CA SER A 24 4.37 11.88 52.66
C SER A 24 5.29 10.99 53.50
N SER A 25 6.50 11.47 53.77
CA SER A 25 7.39 10.97 54.82
C SER A 25 7.22 11.82 56.08
N ALA A 26 6.57 11.27 57.11
CA ALA A 26 6.57 11.84 58.45
C ALA A 26 7.66 11.14 59.30
N GLN A 27 8.69 11.91 59.66
CA GLN A 27 9.61 11.60 60.76
C GLN A 27 9.01 12.11 62.07
N ALA A 28 8.97 11.27 63.10
CA ALA A 28 9.17 11.73 64.48
C ALA A 28 9.53 10.57 65.42
N ALA A 29 10.54 10.88 66.25
CA ALA A 29 10.78 10.39 67.60
C ALA A 29 11.37 8.99 67.81
N SER A 30 12.68 9.01 68.04
CA SER A 30 13.44 8.03 68.81
C SER A 30 12.88 7.92 70.24
N ALA A 31 12.44 6.73 70.63
CA ALA A 31 12.32 6.35 72.03
C ALA A 31 12.93 4.95 72.19
N VAL A 32 13.98 4.89 73.00
CA VAL A 32 14.70 3.66 73.36
C VAL A 32 13.77 2.76 74.18
N SER A 33 13.50 1.54 73.71
CA SER A 33 12.95 0.48 74.56
C SER A 33 14.10 -0.31 75.22
N PRO A 34 14.02 -0.64 76.51
CA PRO A 34 14.94 -1.59 77.12
C PRO A 34 14.58 -3.01 76.70
N ALA A 35 15.60 -3.85 76.56
CA ALA A 35 15.49 -5.26 76.28
C ALA A 35 14.84 -6.04 77.44
N LEU A 36 14.02 -7.05 77.08
CA LEU A 36 13.86 -8.40 77.67
C LEU A 36 12.49 -9.00 77.25
N PRO A 37 12.30 -10.33 77.12
CA PRO A 37 13.23 -11.39 76.78
C PRO A 37 12.87 -12.04 75.42
N ALA A 38 13.76 -12.92 74.95
CA ALA A 38 13.58 -13.77 73.79
C ALA A 38 12.34 -14.67 73.92
N ASP A 39 11.18 -14.23 73.41
CA ASP A 39 10.04 -15.13 73.19
C ASP A 39 9.06 -14.60 72.13
N ALA A 40 9.58 -14.41 70.90
CA ALA A 40 8.75 -14.37 69.69
C ALA A 40 9.52 -14.80 68.42
N ALA A 41 10.74 -15.32 68.57
CA ALA A 41 11.47 -15.99 67.51
C ALA A 41 10.94 -17.43 67.32
N ARG A 42 9.63 -17.59 67.10
CA ARG A 42 9.01 -18.85 66.69
C ARG A 42 7.61 -18.69 66.06
N ALA A 43 7.43 -17.77 65.12
CA ALA A 43 6.41 -17.91 64.09
C ALA A 43 7.09 -18.42 62.82
N ALA A 44 7.04 -19.73 62.63
CA ALA A 44 7.75 -20.47 61.59
C ALA A 44 7.55 -19.90 60.17
N ARG A 45 8.61 -19.93 59.35
CA ARG A 45 8.51 -19.90 57.88
C ARG A 45 7.60 -21.06 57.46
N ALA A 46 6.30 -20.79 57.31
CA ALA A 46 5.35 -21.79 56.85
C ALA A 46 5.73 -22.21 55.42
N LYS A 47 6.03 -23.50 55.23
CA LYS A 47 6.39 -24.05 53.92
C LYS A 47 5.27 -23.79 52.90
N PRO A 48 5.60 -23.52 51.62
CA PRO A 48 4.61 -23.49 50.55
C PRO A 48 3.78 -24.78 50.56
N VAL A 49 2.48 -24.65 50.28
CA VAL A 49 1.63 -25.85 50.14
C VAL A 49 1.87 -26.46 48.77
N VAL A 50 1.99 -27.78 48.69
CA VAL A 50 2.02 -28.50 47.40
C VAL A 50 0.57 -28.72 46.99
N TRP A 51 0.19 -28.26 45.80
CA TRP A 51 -1.19 -28.32 45.33
C TRP A 51 -1.26 -28.44 43.80
N GLN A 52 -2.40 -28.90 43.30
CA GLN A 52 -2.64 -29.09 41.88
C GLN A 52 -4.03 -28.59 41.49
N LEU A 53 -4.12 -27.79 40.42
CA LEU A 53 -5.39 -27.41 39.81
C LEU A 53 -5.83 -28.47 38.79
N GLN A 54 -7.09 -28.89 38.90
CA GLN A 54 -7.77 -29.68 37.91
C GLN A 54 -9.00 -28.89 37.44
N ILE A 55 -9.07 -28.61 36.14
CA ILE A 55 -10.22 -27.94 35.51
C ILE A 55 -10.94 -28.99 34.66
N ASP A 56 -12.23 -29.15 34.91
CA ASP A 56 -13.14 -29.96 34.11
C ASP A 56 -14.13 -29.02 33.41
N ALA A 57 -13.85 -28.71 32.14
CA ALA A 57 -14.61 -27.81 31.31
C ALA A 57 -14.50 -28.24 29.82
N PRO A 58 -15.47 -27.88 28.96
CA PRO A 58 -15.35 -28.10 27.52
C PRO A 58 -14.10 -27.44 26.93
N ALA A 59 -13.50 -28.07 25.91
CA ALA A 59 -12.17 -27.71 25.40
C ALA A 59 -11.92 -26.21 25.12
N PRO A 60 -12.86 -25.42 24.55
CA PRO A 60 -12.65 -23.99 24.36
C PRO A 60 -12.54 -23.20 25.67
N LEU A 61 -13.31 -23.60 26.69
CA LEU A 61 -13.39 -22.94 27.99
C LEU A 61 -12.27 -23.38 28.94
N ASP A 62 -11.83 -24.65 28.86
CA ASP A 62 -10.66 -25.13 29.60
C ASP A 62 -9.43 -24.29 29.25
N LYS A 63 -9.20 -24.02 27.96
CA LYS A 63 -8.10 -23.16 27.52
C LYS A 63 -8.21 -21.74 28.09
N LEU A 64 -9.40 -21.14 28.03
CA LEU A 64 -9.66 -19.80 28.57
C LEU A 64 -9.33 -19.74 30.07
N LEU A 65 -9.85 -20.68 30.85
CA LEU A 65 -9.67 -20.73 32.30
C LEU A 65 -8.21 -21.00 32.66
N ARG A 66 -7.51 -21.89 31.96
CA ARG A 66 -6.06 -22.11 32.17
C ARG A 66 -5.22 -20.87 31.86
N THR A 67 -5.67 -20.03 30.95
CA THR A 67 -4.94 -18.82 30.54
C THR A 67 -5.14 -17.67 31.53
N TYR A 68 -6.37 -17.47 32.02
CA TYR A 68 -6.73 -16.25 32.75
C TYR A 68 -7.14 -16.43 34.20
N LEU A 69 -7.35 -17.66 34.69
CA LEU A 69 -7.68 -17.90 36.10
C LEU A 69 -6.43 -17.72 36.97
N ASP A 70 -6.55 -17.02 38.10
CA ASP A 70 -5.40 -16.79 38.98
C ASP A 70 -4.80 -18.11 39.50
N LEU A 71 -5.63 -19.10 39.85
CA LEU A 71 -5.13 -20.42 40.25
C LEU A 71 -4.25 -21.06 39.16
N ALA A 72 -4.62 -20.95 37.89
CA ALA A 72 -3.82 -21.51 36.81
C ALA A 72 -2.48 -20.77 36.65
N ARG A 73 -2.53 -19.42 36.71
CA ARG A 73 -1.34 -18.56 36.65
C ARG A 73 -0.36 -18.85 37.80
N PHE A 74 -0.85 -18.90 39.04
CA PHE A 74 -0.02 -19.19 40.21
C PHE A 74 0.56 -20.62 40.20
N GLN A 75 -0.17 -21.60 39.66
CA GLN A 75 0.35 -22.96 39.50
C GLN A 75 1.49 -23.01 38.46
N GLU A 76 1.33 -22.30 37.33
CA GLU A 76 2.36 -22.22 36.30
C GLU A 76 3.63 -21.49 36.82
N GLU A 77 3.47 -20.37 37.52
CA GLU A 77 4.58 -19.63 38.15
C GLU A 77 5.33 -20.50 39.17
N SER A 78 4.60 -21.21 40.05
CA SER A 78 5.18 -22.10 41.06
C SER A 78 5.88 -23.33 40.47
N SER A 79 5.48 -23.77 39.27
CA SER A 79 6.13 -24.87 38.54
C SER A 79 7.48 -24.48 37.94
N LYS A 80 7.65 -23.19 37.61
CA LYS A 80 8.88 -22.62 37.04
C LYS A 80 9.90 -22.28 38.13
N ASP A 81 9.43 -21.78 39.27
CA ASP A 81 10.28 -21.44 40.42
C ASP A 81 9.59 -21.82 41.73
N GLN A 82 10.14 -22.81 42.43
CA GLN A 82 9.61 -23.31 43.70
C GLN A 82 9.60 -22.25 44.82
N SER A 83 10.40 -21.18 44.69
CA SER A 83 10.40 -20.07 45.65
C SER A 83 9.16 -19.17 45.56
N LEU A 84 8.41 -19.24 44.45
CA LEU A 84 7.16 -18.51 44.22
C LEU A 84 5.91 -19.24 44.74
N GLY A 85 6.09 -20.38 45.42
CA GLY A 85 4.97 -21.16 45.96
C GLY A 85 4.10 -20.39 46.96
N ILE A 86 2.78 -20.48 46.78
CA ILE A 86 1.80 -19.80 47.64
C ILE A 86 1.58 -20.51 48.98
N ARG A 87 1.17 -19.75 49.99
CA ARG A 87 0.84 -20.27 51.34
C ARG A 87 -0.58 -20.82 51.39
N ARG A 88 -0.89 -21.66 52.38
CA ARG A 88 -2.25 -22.20 52.59
C ARG A 88 -3.35 -21.14 52.71
N SER A 89 -3.06 -20.02 53.38
CA SER A 89 -4.02 -18.89 53.49
C SER A 89 -4.31 -18.24 52.15
N GLU A 90 -3.30 -18.13 51.30
CA GLU A 90 -3.40 -17.56 49.96
C GLU A 90 -4.12 -18.51 49.00
N LEU A 91 -3.79 -19.81 49.04
CA LEU A 91 -4.53 -20.83 48.30
C LEU A 91 -6.02 -20.84 48.67
N ARG A 92 -6.36 -20.72 49.95
CA ARG A 92 -7.76 -20.59 50.39
C ARG A 92 -8.44 -19.35 49.82
N ARG A 93 -7.74 -18.20 49.79
CA ARG A 93 -8.25 -16.96 49.18
C ARG A 93 -8.57 -17.16 47.69
N LEU A 94 -7.62 -17.73 46.94
CA LEU A 94 -7.76 -17.99 45.51
C LEU A 94 -8.87 -19.01 45.21
N VAL A 95 -9.00 -20.07 46.01
CA VAL A 95 -10.09 -21.05 45.90
C VAL A 95 -11.46 -20.38 46.10
N VAL A 96 -11.57 -19.47 47.07
CA VAL A 96 -12.83 -18.75 47.34
C VAL A 96 -13.18 -17.77 46.21
N SER A 97 -12.19 -17.13 45.59
CA SER A 97 -12.42 -16.20 44.47
C SER A 97 -12.57 -16.88 43.11
N ALA A 98 -12.12 -18.13 42.95
CA ALA A 98 -12.10 -18.82 41.68
C ALA A 98 -13.47 -18.97 40.99
N PRO A 99 -14.59 -19.27 41.69
CA PRO A 99 -15.90 -19.34 41.06
C PRO A 99 -16.32 -18.02 40.40
N GLU A 100 -16.12 -16.89 41.07
CA GLU A 100 -16.46 -15.57 40.54
C GLU A 100 -15.57 -15.19 39.34
N GLN A 101 -14.26 -15.49 39.42
CA GLN A 101 -13.34 -15.26 38.30
C GLN A 101 -13.71 -16.11 37.08
N ALA A 102 -13.96 -17.40 37.30
CA ALA A 102 -14.38 -18.31 36.23
C ALA A 102 -15.71 -17.85 35.62
N ARG A 103 -16.68 -17.42 36.45
CA ARG A 103 -17.95 -16.88 35.96
C ARG A 103 -17.74 -15.65 35.08
N GLY A 104 -16.96 -14.67 35.52
CA GLY A 104 -16.70 -13.46 34.71
C GLY A 104 -16.04 -13.76 33.36
N LEU A 105 -15.12 -14.75 33.31
CA LEU A 105 -14.51 -15.20 32.06
C LEU A 105 -15.54 -15.89 31.14
N LEU A 106 -16.42 -16.70 31.70
CA LEU A 106 -17.48 -17.38 30.94
C LEU A 106 -18.56 -16.40 30.45
N GLU A 107 -18.92 -15.41 31.25
CA GLU A 107 -19.84 -14.32 30.88
C GLU A 107 -19.28 -13.51 29.69
N ALA A 108 -17.97 -13.24 29.68
CA ALA A 108 -17.31 -12.58 28.55
C ALA A 108 -17.43 -13.38 27.24
N GLU A 109 -17.50 -14.70 27.33
CA GLU A 109 -17.70 -15.64 26.21
C GLU A 109 -19.19 -15.94 25.92
N GLY A 110 -20.13 -15.32 26.65
CA GLY A 110 -21.57 -15.45 26.41
C GLY A 110 -22.31 -16.43 27.30
N TYR A 111 -21.67 -16.99 28.33
CA TYR A 111 -22.24 -18.00 29.23
C TYR A 111 -22.65 -17.38 30.57
N PHE A 112 -23.85 -16.77 30.62
CA PHE A 112 -24.35 -16.04 31.80
C PHE A 112 -25.13 -16.90 32.81
N ASN A 113 -25.40 -18.17 32.47
CA ASN A 113 -26.04 -19.12 33.39
C ASN A 113 -25.11 -20.32 33.69
N ALA A 114 -23.80 -20.09 33.65
CA ALA A 114 -22.81 -21.11 33.93
C ALA A 114 -22.83 -21.52 35.41
N GLN A 115 -22.75 -22.82 35.66
CA GLN A 115 -22.62 -23.38 37.00
C GLN A 115 -21.14 -23.75 37.22
N ILE A 116 -20.52 -23.13 38.23
CA ILE A 116 -19.12 -23.37 38.60
C ILE A 116 -19.09 -23.94 40.02
N THR A 117 -18.58 -25.15 40.15
CA THR A 117 -18.38 -25.81 41.46
C THR A 117 -16.90 -25.98 41.71
N THR A 118 -16.42 -25.51 42.87
CA THR A 118 -15.03 -25.74 43.30
C THR A 118 -15.02 -26.72 44.47
N ARG A 119 -14.20 -27.77 44.36
CA ARG A 119 -13.95 -28.73 45.45
C ARG A 119 -12.47 -28.76 45.76
N VAL A 120 -12.14 -28.91 47.03
CA VAL A 120 -10.75 -29.06 47.51
C VAL A 120 -10.66 -30.41 48.19
N SER A 121 -9.66 -31.22 47.82
CA SER A 121 -9.41 -32.50 48.50
C SER A 121 -9.07 -32.27 49.97
N GLU A 122 -9.58 -33.12 50.87
CA GLU A 122 -9.22 -33.06 52.28
C GLU A 122 -7.71 -33.17 52.47
N ASP A 123 -7.16 -32.24 53.24
CA ASP A 123 -5.76 -32.22 53.65
C ASP A 123 -5.55 -33.35 54.66
N GLN A 124 -4.89 -34.43 54.25
CA GLN A 124 -4.54 -35.54 55.14
C GLN A 124 -3.22 -35.20 55.86
N PRO A 125 -3.25 -34.80 57.14
CA PRO A 125 -2.04 -34.39 57.87
C PRO A 125 -1.01 -35.52 58.04
N ASP A 126 -1.41 -36.77 57.83
CA ASP A 126 -0.57 -37.97 57.95
C ASP A 126 0.23 -38.31 56.67
N GLN A 127 0.02 -37.59 55.55
CA GLN A 127 0.75 -37.77 54.29
C GLN A 127 1.17 -36.42 53.67
N PRO A 128 2.26 -35.79 54.16
CA PRO A 128 2.68 -34.44 53.76
C PRO A 128 3.14 -34.30 52.29
N ASP A 129 3.37 -35.41 51.58
CA ASP A 129 3.83 -35.42 50.17
C ASP A 129 2.68 -35.49 49.15
N LYS A 130 1.42 -35.57 49.58
CA LYS A 130 0.27 -35.64 48.68
C LYS A 130 -0.23 -34.23 48.35
N PRO A 131 -0.26 -33.81 47.08
CA PRO A 131 -0.69 -32.46 46.72
C PRO A 131 -2.17 -32.24 47.02
N VAL A 132 -2.52 -31.07 47.55
CA VAL A 132 -3.91 -30.62 47.67
C VAL A 132 -4.50 -30.42 46.27
N VAL A 133 -5.51 -31.19 45.89
CA VAL A 133 -6.16 -31.07 44.58
C VAL A 133 -7.31 -30.07 44.69
N VAL A 134 -7.23 -28.99 43.93
CA VAL A 134 -8.32 -28.04 43.72
C VAL A 134 -8.98 -28.39 42.39
N SER A 135 -10.20 -28.92 42.44
CA SER A 135 -10.97 -29.26 41.24
C SER A 135 -12.03 -28.20 40.98
N ILE A 136 -12.02 -27.60 39.79
CA ILE A 136 -13.05 -26.69 39.30
C ILE A 136 -13.84 -27.43 38.22
N GLN A 137 -15.13 -27.64 38.47
CA GLN A 137 -16.05 -28.24 37.52
C GLN A 137 -16.93 -27.13 36.94
N VAL A 138 -16.99 -27.06 35.61
CA VAL A 138 -17.69 -26.00 34.87
C VAL A 138 -18.73 -26.60 33.95
N GLU A 139 -19.98 -26.27 34.22
CA GLU A 139 -21.12 -26.56 33.34
C GLU A 139 -21.57 -25.23 32.71
N PRO A 140 -21.15 -24.93 31.47
CA PRO A 140 -21.31 -23.59 30.91
C PRO A 140 -22.76 -23.22 30.58
N GLY A 141 -23.63 -24.20 30.38
CA GLY A 141 -25.00 -23.97 29.92
C GLY A 141 -25.08 -23.46 28.47
N PRO A 142 -26.26 -23.00 28.02
CA PRO A 142 -26.45 -22.45 26.69
C PRO A 142 -25.83 -21.06 26.53
N HIS A 143 -25.48 -20.72 25.29
CA HIS A 143 -25.04 -19.37 24.94
C HIS A 143 -26.16 -18.36 25.04
N THR A 144 -25.82 -17.17 25.48
CA THR A 144 -26.72 -16.02 25.40
C THR A 144 -26.78 -15.52 23.96
N VAL A 145 -27.97 -15.44 23.41
CA VAL A 145 -28.23 -15.01 22.03
C VAL A 145 -28.84 -13.62 22.01
N ILE A 146 -28.43 -12.79 21.05
CA ILE A 146 -28.95 -11.43 20.90
C ILE A 146 -30.41 -11.49 20.43
N SER A 147 -31.34 -11.03 21.26
CA SER A 147 -32.76 -11.00 20.93
C SER A 147 -33.21 -9.67 20.30
N LYS A 148 -32.52 -8.57 20.62
CA LYS A 148 -32.82 -7.25 20.07
C LYS A 148 -31.56 -6.37 20.06
N VAL A 149 -31.40 -5.61 18.98
CA VAL A 149 -30.44 -4.52 18.88
C VAL A 149 -31.22 -3.23 18.67
N GLN A 150 -30.94 -2.21 19.48
CA GLN A 150 -31.57 -0.91 19.35
C GLN A 150 -30.49 0.17 19.27
N PHE A 151 -30.47 0.87 18.15
CA PHE A 151 -29.69 2.09 17.95
C PHE A 151 -30.57 3.31 18.18
N VAL A 152 -30.05 4.24 18.95
CA VAL A 152 -30.57 5.60 19.09
C VAL A 152 -29.45 6.53 18.69
N PHE A 153 -29.79 7.56 17.92
CA PHE A 153 -28.84 8.57 17.49
C PHE A 153 -29.19 9.90 18.15
N GLU A 154 -28.17 10.68 18.44
CA GLU A 154 -28.25 12.06 18.94
C GLU A 154 -27.39 12.97 18.05
N GLY A 155 -27.62 14.28 18.13
CA GLY A 155 -26.88 15.28 17.37
C GLY A 155 -27.40 15.46 15.94
N GLU A 156 -26.52 15.90 15.03
CA GLU A 156 -26.91 16.28 13.67
C GLU A 156 -27.43 15.10 12.84
N LEU A 157 -26.93 13.89 13.08
CA LEU A 157 -27.42 12.69 12.39
C LEU A 157 -28.90 12.43 12.68
N ASP A 158 -29.33 12.58 13.94
CA ASP A 158 -30.73 12.39 14.33
C ASP A 158 -31.65 13.44 13.70
N ASN A 159 -31.21 14.71 13.70
CA ASN A 159 -31.92 15.79 13.01
C ASN A 159 -32.10 15.50 11.51
N ARG A 160 -31.05 15.00 10.85
CA ARG A 160 -31.09 14.68 9.42
C ARG A 160 -31.96 13.47 9.09
N LEU A 161 -31.91 12.43 9.92
CA LEU A 161 -32.80 11.26 9.80
C LEU A 161 -34.26 11.68 9.96
N SER A 162 -34.56 12.53 10.95
CA SER A 162 -35.91 13.07 11.18
C SER A 162 -36.44 13.88 9.99
N ASN A 163 -35.54 14.56 9.27
CA ASN A 163 -35.86 15.32 8.06
C ASN A 163 -35.79 14.49 6.76
N SER A 164 -35.64 13.15 6.85
CA SER A 164 -35.54 12.24 5.70
C SER A 164 -34.39 12.58 4.73
N ASP A 165 -33.24 13.02 5.25
CA ASP A 165 -32.03 13.26 4.44
C ASP A 165 -31.53 11.93 3.83
N PRO A 166 -31.43 11.82 2.48
CA PRO A 166 -30.96 10.60 1.82
C PRO A 166 -29.54 10.16 2.23
N LEU A 167 -28.64 11.10 2.54
CA LEU A 167 -27.27 10.79 2.95
C LEU A 167 -27.23 10.20 4.36
N ALA A 168 -28.04 10.74 5.28
CA ALA A 168 -28.19 10.21 6.63
C ALA A 168 -28.80 8.81 6.60
N GLN A 169 -29.83 8.59 5.77
CA GLN A 169 -30.43 7.27 5.58
C GLN A 169 -29.42 6.27 5.00
N ALA A 170 -28.62 6.68 4.01
CA ALA A 170 -27.59 5.82 3.45
C ALA A 170 -26.50 5.45 4.47
N LEU A 171 -26.16 6.36 5.40
CA LEU A 171 -25.25 6.07 6.51
C LEU A 171 -25.89 5.07 7.48
N LEU A 172 -27.17 5.24 7.83
CA LEU A 172 -27.89 4.30 8.69
C LEU A 172 -27.90 2.89 8.06
N ASP A 173 -28.27 2.77 6.79
CA ASP A 173 -28.27 1.49 6.07
C ASP A 173 -26.86 0.86 6.00
N LYS A 174 -25.81 1.67 5.95
CA LYS A 174 -24.41 1.21 6.01
C LYS A 174 -24.00 0.76 7.40
N LEU A 175 -24.51 1.39 8.47
CA LEU A 175 -24.26 1.00 9.85
C LEU A 175 -24.98 -0.30 10.18
N GLU A 176 -26.25 -0.42 9.80
CA GLU A 176 -27.06 -1.63 10.02
C GLU A 176 -26.48 -2.84 9.28
N ARG A 177 -26.17 -2.71 7.99
CA ARG A 177 -25.55 -3.80 7.22
C ARG A 177 -24.13 -4.14 7.68
N GLY A 178 -23.43 -3.16 8.24
CA GLY A 178 -22.07 -3.33 8.76
C GLY A 178 -22.01 -3.78 10.21
N TRP A 179 -23.16 -3.91 10.89
CA TRP A 179 -23.20 -4.22 12.31
C TRP A 179 -22.75 -5.66 12.56
N GLY A 180 -21.70 -5.81 13.38
CA GLY A 180 -21.05 -7.10 13.63
C GLY A 180 -21.82 -8.05 14.55
N LEU A 181 -22.93 -7.60 15.16
CA LEU A 181 -23.70 -8.36 16.15
C LEU A 181 -25.22 -8.29 15.90
N PRO A 182 -25.72 -8.75 14.74
CA PRO A 182 -27.15 -8.77 14.44
C PRO A 182 -27.93 -9.70 15.38
N GLN A 183 -29.25 -9.53 15.39
CA GLN A 183 -30.17 -10.41 16.11
C GLN A 183 -29.96 -11.88 15.70
N GLY A 184 -29.99 -12.77 16.69
CA GLY A 184 -29.77 -14.21 16.50
C GLY A 184 -28.32 -14.67 16.64
N GLN A 185 -27.34 -13.76 16.72
CA GLN A 185 -25.96 -14.13 17.02
C GLN A 185 -25.70 -14.35 18.51
N VAL A 186 -24.68 -15.14 18.82
CA VAL A 186 -24.16 -15.32 20.18
C VAL A 186 -23.53 -14.02 20.65
N PHE A 187 -23.85 -13.61 21.88
CA PHE A 187 -23.22 -12.45 22.50
C PHE A 187 -21.86 -12.81 23.07
N ARG A 188 -20.83 -12.04 22.71
CA ARG A 188 -19.51 -12.04 23.37
C ARG A 188 -19.04 -10.61 23.61
N GLN A 189 -18.31 -10.40 24.71
CA GLN A 189 -17.83 -9.07 25.07
C GLN A 189 -16.78 -8.52 24.08
N ALA A 190 -15.95 -9.38 23.52
CA ALA A 190 -14.98 -9.00 22.49
C ALA A 190 -15.68 -8.52 21.21
N ASP A 191 -16.66 -9.27 20.73
CA ASP A 191 -17.45 -8.94 19.54
C ASP A 191 -18.26 -7.65 19.76
N TRP A 192 -18.77 -7.43 20.98
CA TRP A 192 -19.45 -6.18 21.36
C TRP A 192 -18.55 -4.97 21.24
N SER A 193 -17.33 -5.06 21.76
CA SER A 193 -16.36 -3.98 21.71
C SER A 193 -15.91 -3.70 20.27
N ALA A 194 -15.69 -4.75 19.48
CA ALA A 194 -15.33 -4.64 18.07
C ALA A 194 -16.44 -4.00 17.24
N ALA A 195 -17.69 -4.43 17.41
CA ALA A 195 -18.84 -3.89 16.70
C ALA A 195 -19.06 -2.40 16.99
N LYS A 196 -18.97 -2.00 18.28
CA LYS A 196 -19.05 -0.58 18.68
C LYS A 196 -17.97 0.28 18.04
N ASN A 197 -16.72 -0.18 18.06
CA ASN A 197 -15.61 0.56 17.48
C ASN A 197 -15.74 0.69 15.96
N ALA A 198 -16.17 -0.38 15.28
CA ALA A 198 -16.39 -0.38 13.84
C ALA A 198 -17.53 0.58 13.42
N ALA A 199 -18.64 0.58 14.16
CA ALA A 199 -19.75 1.51 13.92
C ALA A 199 -19.32 2.96 14.11
N LEU A 200 -18.59 3.25 15.20
CA LEU A 200 -18.08 4.60 15.47
C LEU A 200 -17.08 5.06 14.39
N ALA A 201 -16.16 4.20 13.99
CA ALA A 201 -15.21 4.50 12.92
C ALA A 201 -15.91 4.79 11.60
N ARG A 202 -17.01 4.08 11.29
CA ARG A 202 -17.81 4.32 10.08
C ARG A 202 -18.54 5.67 10.13
N MET A 203 -19.10 6.06 11.27
CA MET A 203 -19.70 7.40 11.44
C MET A 203 -18.64 8.50 11.23
N ARG A 204 -17.45 8.33 11.84
CA ARG A 204 -16.34 9.27 11.71
C ARG A 204 -15.82 9.41 10.27
N ALA A 205 -15.80 8.31 9.53
CA ALA A 205 -15.39 8.29 8.14
C ALA A 205 -16.39 8.98 7.19
N ASP A 206 -17.69 8.98 7.54
CA ASP A 206 -18.82 9.47 6.73
C ASP A 206 -19.39 10.80 7.26
N GLY A 207 -18.53 11.73 7.71
CA GLY A 207 -18.90 13.14 7.97
C GLY A 207 -19.11 13.53 9.43
N TYR A 208 -18.97 12.60 10.37
CA TYR A 208 -19.15 12.85 11.82
C TYR A 208 -17.88 12.55 12.62
N PRO A 209 -16.77 13.27 12.38
CA PRO A 209 -15.45 12.95 12.93
C PRO A 209 -15.39 13.02 14.47
N THR A 210 -16.28 13.80 15.09
CA THR A 210 -16.40 13.93 16.55
C THR A 210 -17.39 12.95 17.17
N ALA A 211 -17.93 11.98 16.41
CA ALA A 211 -18.91 11.04 16.93
C ALA A 211 -18.38 10.26 18.15
N THR A 212 -19.23 10.07 19.15
CA THR A 212 -18.95 9.32 20.38
C THR A 212 -20.16 8.48 20.82
N TRP A 213 -19.96 7.59 21.80
CA TRP A 213 -21.05 6.87 22.45
C TRP A 213 -21.49 7.66 23.68
N SER A 214 -22.72 8.18 23.69
CA SER A 214 -23.31 8.84 24.87
C SER A 214 -23.82 7.82 25.90
N GLY A 215 -24.20 6.62 25.43
CA GLY A 215 -24.53 5.50 26.32
C GLY A 215 -24.53 4.16 25.61
N THR A 216 -24.03 3.10 26.26
CA THR A 216 -24.16 1.73 25.75
C THR A 216 -24.46 0.78 26.89
N SER A 217 -25.48 -0.07 26.74
CA SER A 217 -25.82 -1.09 27.74
C SER A 217 -26.14 -2.43 27.07
N VAL A 218 -25.90 -3.48 27.85
CA VAL A 218 -26.28 -4.86 27.51
C VAL A 218 -27.12 -5.36 28.67
N THR A 219 -28.37 -5.71 28.40
CA THR A 219 -29.24 -6.35 29.38
C THR A 219 -29.33 -7.82 29.05
N VAL A 220 -28.75 -8.66 29.92
CA VAL A 220 -28.81 -10.12 29.79
C VAL A 220 -29.90 -10.67 30.67
N ASP A 221 -30.73 -11.53 30.09
CA ASP A 221 -31.68 -12.37 30.79
C ASP A 221 -31.10 -13.78 30.84
N ALA A 222 -30.65 -14.19 32.03
CA ALA A 222 -29.99 -15.46 32.26
C ALA A 222 -30.96 -16.66 32.17
N GLU A 223 -32.26 -16.45 32.40
CA GLU A 223 -33.28 -17.51 32.33
C GLU A 223 -33.66 -17.82 30.88
N THR A 224 -33.87 -16.77 30.07
CA THR A 224 -34.19 -16.94 28.65
C THR A 224 -32.97 -17.08 27.75
N HIS A 225 -31.76 -16.88 28.32
CA HIS A 225 -30.49 -16.90 27.61
C HIS A 225 -30.47 -15.88 26.46
N THR A 226 -31.02 -14.69 26.72
CA THR A 226 -31.07 -13.63 25.71
C THR A 226 -30.39 -12.34 26.15
N ALA A 227 -29.80 -11.63 25.20
CA ALA A 227 -29.22 -10.31 25.41
C ALA A 227 -29.95 -9.25 24.56
N LYS A 228 -30.25 -8.11 25.18
CA LYS A 228 -30.75 -6.90 24.51
C LYS A 228 -29.63 -5.88 24.49
N LEU A 229 -29.26 -5.42 23.31
CA LEU A 229 -28.22 -4.42 23.09
C LEU A 229 -28.89 -3.06 22.90
N PHE A 230 -28.46 -2.07 23.68
CA PHE A 230 -28.93 -0.69 23.56
C PHE A 230 -27.73 0.25 23.39
N LEU A 231 -27.75 1.04 22.34
CA LEU A 231 -26.68 1.97 22.00
C LEU A 231 -27.26 3.34 21.70
N VAL A 232 -26.65 4.36 22.27
CA VAL A 232 -26.92 5.77 22.01
C VAL A 232 -25.63 6.39 21.48
N ALA A 233 -25.64 6.74 20.19
CA ALA A 233 -24.52 7.39 19.51
C ALA A 233 -24.80 8.88 19.37
N ASP A 234 -23.94 9.70 19.98
CA ASP A 234 -23.91 11.13 19.71
C ASP A 234 -23.01 11.37 18.49
N SER A 235 -23.64 11.78 17.40
CA SER A 235 -22.93 12.10 16.16
C SER A 235 -22.12 13.39 16.23
N GLY A 236 -22.44 14.29 17.18
CA GLY A 236 -21.98 15.67 17.16
C GLY A 236 -22.52 16.43 15.93
N PRO A 237 -21.89 17.56 15.54
CA PRO A 237 -22.25 18.25 14.31
C PRO A 237 -21.71 17.52 13.07
N GLY A 238 -22.40 17.66 11.94
CA GLY A 238 -21.89 17.21 10.64
C GLY A 238 -20.84 18.19 10.12
N PHE A 239 -19.65 17.68 9.81
CA PHE A 239 -18.54 18.51 9.31
C PHE A 239 -18.57 18.59 7.78
N ALA A 240 -18.23 19.75 7.23
CA ALA A 240 -18.06 20.00 5.80
C ALA A 240 -16.76 20.77 5.53
N PHE A 241 -16.12 20.49 4.39
CA PHE A 241 -14.86 21.12 4.03
C PHE A 241 -15.02 22.63 3.82
N GLY A 242 -14.15 23.41 4.45
CA GLY A 242 -14.08 24.85 4.33
C GLY A 242 -13.03 25.32 3.33
N ASP A 243 -12.44 26.48 3.61
CA ASP A 243 -11.36 27.03 2.81
C ASP A 243 -10.05 26.27 3.04
N ILE A 244 -9.26 26.15 1.97
CA ILE A 244 -7.91 25.57 2.00
C ILE A 244 -6.90 26.68 2.25
N ARG A 245 -6.10 26.52 3.31
CA ARG A 245 -4.96 27.38 3.62
C ARG A 245 -3.67 26.60 3.41
N VAL A 246 -2.75 27.15 2.62
CA VAL A 246 -1.46 26.52 2.34
C VAL A 246 -0.33 27.34 2.97
N GLU A 247 0.57 26.67 3.67
CA GLU A 247 1.69 27.26 4.39
C GLU A 247 3.02 26.60 4.00
N GLY A 248 4.12 27.36 4.04
CA GLY A 248 5.47 26.86 3.75
C GLY A 248 5.89 26.91 2.27
N LEU A 249 5.05 27.48 1.40
CA LEU A 249 5.41 27.76 0.01
C LEU A 249 6.39 28.93 -0.10
N ASN A 250 7.33 28.81 -1.03
CA ASN A 250 8.32 29.82 -1.37
C ASN A 250 8.40 30.02 -2.89
N ARG A 251 8.62 28.95 -3.66
CA ARG A 251 8.85 28.99 -5.11
C ARG A 251 7.76 28.26 -5.91
N GLN A 252 6.92 27.48 -5.25
CA GLN A 252 5.83 26.74 -5.87
C GLN A 252 4.50 27.48 -5.67
N PRO A 253 3.59 27.45 -6.67
CA PRO A 253 2.29 28.08 -6.54
C PRO A 253 1.37 27.25 -5.63
N ALA A 254 0.49 27.90 -4.89
CA ALA A 254 -0.53 27.22 -4.08
C ALA A 254 -1.51 26.39 -4.94
N SER A 255 -1.70 26.77 -6.21
CA SER A 255 -2.53 26.03 -7.17
C SER A 255 -2.07 24.60 -7.39
N ALA A 256 -0.76 24.30 -7.28
CA ALA A 256 -0.23 22.95 -7.41
C ALA A 256 -0.78 21.98 -6.33
N ILE A 257 -1.14 22.53 -5.17
CA ILE A 257 -1.73 21.79 -4.04
C ILE A 257 -3.26 21.81 -4.14
N VAL A 258 -3.84 23.00 -4.32
CA VAL A 258 -5.31 23.19 -4.32
C VAL A 258 -5.99 22.44 -5.47
N ASN A 259 -5.41 22.42 -6.66
CA ASN A 259 -6.00 21.74 -7.82
C ASN A 259 -6.03 20.20 -7.69
N LEU A 260 -5.30 19.64 -6.73
CA LEU A 260 -5.31 18.21 -6.42
C LEU A 260 -6.37 17.80 -5.40
N ALA A 261 -7.05 18.77 -4.77
CA ALA A 261 -8.03 18.48 -3.73
C ALA A 261 -9.15 17.59 -4.30
N PRO A 262 -9.43 16.41 -3.70
CA PRO A 262 -10.50 15.51 -4.14
C PRO A 262 -11.87 15.94 -3.61
N PHE A 263 -11.99 17.15 -3.07
CA PHE A 263 -13.19 17.69 -2.45
C PHE A 263 -13.34 19.18 -2.79
N HIS A 264 -14.55 19.69 -2.59
CA HIS A 264 -14.88 21.11 -2.77
C HIS A 264 -15.38 21.71 -1.46
N LYS A 265 -15.35 23.04 -1.37
CA LYS A 265 -15.92 23.76 -0.23
C LYS A 265 -17.41 23.46 -0.08
N GLY A 266 -17.86 23.18 1.14
CA GLY A 266 -19.22 22.79 1.51
C GLY A 266 -19.54 21.31 1.34
N GLU A 267 -18.63 20.51 0.77
CA GLU A 267 -18.79 19.06 0.66
C GLU A 267 -18.59 18.38 2.02
N SER A 268 -19.34 17.31 2.32
CA SER A 268 -19.22 16.58 3.58
C SER A 268 -17.79 16.11 3.84
N TYR A 269 -17.34 16.32 5.07
CA TYR A 269 -16.00 15.94 5.54
C TYR A 269 -15.77 14.43 5.40
N SER A 270 -14.56 14.04 5.01
CA SER A 270 -14.11 12.67 5.10
C SER A 270 -12.61 12.63 5.29
N GLU A 271 -12.17 11.98 6.37
CA GLU A 271 -10.74 11.81 6.68
C GLU A 271 -9.99 11.10 5.54
N LYS A 272 -10.65 10.11 4.90
CA LYS A 272 -10.09 9.42 3.74
C LYS A 272 -9.69 10.40 2.62
N LYS A 273 -10.54 11.39 2.31
CA LYS A 273 -10.24 12.37 1.27
C LYS A 273 -9.04 13.26 1.61
N LEU A 274 -8.85 13.59 2.89
CA LEU A 274 -7.66 14.32 3.35
C LEU A 274 -6.39 13.48 3.18
N LEU A 275 -6.43 12.20 3.57
CA LEU A 275 -5.31 11.28 3.43
C LEU A 275 -4.96 11.05 1.94
N ASP A 276 -5.97 10.80 1.10
CA ASP A 276 -5.80 10.63 -0.34
C ASP A 276 -5.18 11.89 -0.98
N TRP A 277 -5.60 13.08 -0.52
CA TRP A 277 -5.03 14.35 -0.98
C TRP A 277 -3.58 14.54 -0.53
N GLN A 278 -3.27 14.26 0.73
CA GLN A 278 -1.90 14.30 1.26
C GLN A 278 -0.97 13.40 0.44
N GLU A 279 -1.39 12.16 0.16
CA GLU A 279 -0.63 11.21 -0.67
C GLU A 279 -0.42 11.74 -2.09
N ARG A 280 -1.44 12.35 -2.71
CA ARG A 280 -1.32 12.97 -4.04
C ARG A 280 -0.32 14.12 -4.06
N ILE A 281 -0.34 14.99 -3.06
CA ILE A 281 0.62 16.10 -2.95
C ILE A 281 2.05 15.57 -2.80
N GLN A 282 2.26 14.54 -1.97
CA GLN A 282 3.57 13.91 -1.79
C GLN A 282 4.08 13.29 -3.11
N LYS A 283 3.21 12.65 -3.89
CA LYS A 283 3.55 12.05 -5.19
C LYS A 283 3.97 13.06 -6.27
N LEU A 284 3.66 14.36 -6.12
CA LEU A 284 4.16 15.39 -7.04
C LEU A 284 5.69 15.51 -7.04
N ASN A 285 6.36 14.99 -6.00
CA ASN A 285 7.80 15.13 -5.80
C ASN A 285 8.26 16.60 -5.81
N MET A 286 7.39 17.52 -5.40
CA MET A 286 7.64 18.96 -5.27
C MET A 286 7.95 19.36 -3.82
N PHE A 287 7.56 18.52 -2.86
CA PHE A 287 7.66 18.75 -1.43
C PHE A 287 8.31 17.54 -0.77
N ASP A 288 9.17 17.75 0.23
CA ASP A 288 9.78 16.65 1.00
C ASP A 288 8.91 16.25 2.19
N THR A 289 8.09 17.19 2.66
CA THR A 289 7.24 17.07 3.83
C THR A 289 5.89 17.68 3.48
N VAL A 290 4.81 16.95 3.79
CA VAL A 290 3.43 17.38 3.58
C VAL A 290 2.61 16.92 4.78
N PHE A 291 2.00 17.87 5.48
CA PHE A 291 1.04 17.63 6.54
C PHE A 291 -0.28 18.31 6.19
N VAL A 292 -1.35 17.52 6.15
CA VAL A 292 -2.71 18.02 5.97
C VAL A 292 -3.43 17.90 7.31
N THR A 293 -3.83 19.03 7.87
CA THR A 293 -4.51 19.10 9.17
C THR A 293 -5.82 19.87 9.05
N THR A 294 -6.75 19.57 9.96
CA THR A 294 -8.00 20.30 10.11
C THR A 294 -8.31 20.38 11.60
N ASP A 295 -8.87 21.51 12.03
CA ASP A 295 -9.33 21.68 13.40
C ASP A 295 -10.81 21.33 13.47
N LEU A 296 -11.16 20.32 14.26
CA LEU A 296 -12.52 19.81 14.38
C LEU A 296 -13.32 20.62 15.41
N ASP A 297 -13.30 21.94 15.28
CA ASP A 297 -14.07 22.86 16.12
C ASP A 297 -15.56 22.80 15.72
N PRO A 298 -16.47 22.39 16.63
CA PRO A 298 -17.91 22.39 16.38
C PRO A 298 -18.48 23.73 15.90
N THR A 299 -17.87 24.85 16.26
CA THR A 299 -18.33 26.20 15.84
C THR A 299 -18.12 26.46 14.35
N GLN A 300 -17.21 25.73 13.71
CA GLN A 300 -16.87 25.83 12.28
C GLN A 300 -17.23 24.56 11.51
N ALA A 301 -18.13 23.72 12.05
CA ALA A 301 -18.47 22.43 11.44
C ALA A 301 -19.02 22.56 10.00
N THR A 302 -19.75 23.62 9.68
CA THR A 302 -20.32 23.81 8.32
C THR A 302 -19.32 24.27 7.26
N ALA A 303 -18.11 24.70 7.68
CA ALA A 303 -17.06 25.18 6.79
C ALA A 303 -15.68 25.04 7.45
N THR A 304 -15.28 23.81 7.72
CA THR A 304 -14.08 23.49 8.52
C THR A 304 -12.80 23.76 7.72
N PRO A 305 -11.93 24.68 8.17
CA PRO A 305 -10.74 25.03 7.42
C PRO A 305 -9.76 23.83 7.36
N VAL A 306 -9.11 23.68 6.20
CA VAL A 306 -8.08 22.67 5.99
C VAL A 306 -6.75 23.38 5.79
N VAL A 307 -5.78 23.07 6.64
CA VAL A 307 -4.43 23.65 6.59
C VAL A 307 -3.48 22.61 6.01
N VAL A 308 -2.73 23.02 4.98
CA VAL A 308 -1.68 22.21 4.37
C VAL A 308 -0.35 22.87 4.64
N GLN A 309 0.50 22.18 5.39
CA GLN A 309 1.86 22.61 5.67
C GLN A 309 2.82 21.80 4.81
N VAL A 310 3.62 22.49 4.01
CA VAL A 310 4.60 21.87 3.12
C VAL A 310 6.00 22.41 3.33
N HIS A 311 6.99 21.60 2.97
CA HIS A 311 8.36 22.06 2.77
C HIS A 311 8.82 21.66 1.37
N GLU A 312 9.27 22.66 0.60
CA GLU A 312 9.61 22.49 -0.82
C GLU A 312 10.92 21.72 -1.01
N GLN A 313 10.90 20.78 -1.96
CA GLN A 313 12.13 20.16 -2.48
C GLN A 313 12.99 21.20 -3.22
N PRO A 314 14.31 20.97 -3.36
CA PRO A 314 15.17 21.79 -4.20
C PRO A 314 14.58 21.98 -5.60
N LEU A 315 14.61 23.22 -6.09
CA LEU A 315 14.01 23.57 -7.39
C LEU A 315 14.57 22.74 -8.55
N GLN A 316 15.85 22.36 -8.45
CA GLN A 316 16.54 21.59 -9.47
C GLN A 316 17.23 20.37 -8.85
N THR A 317 17.22 19.27 -9.59
CA THR A 317 17.97 18.06 -9.24
C THR A 317 18.63 17.55 -10.51
N ALA A 318 19.90 17.18 -10.41
CA ALA A 318 20.61 16.49 -11.48
C ALA A 318 21.03 15.12 -10.98
N SER A 319 20.89 14.10 -11.83
CA SER A 319 21.37 12.75 -11.56
C SER A 319 22.16 12.23 -12.74
N THR A 320 23.07 11.31 -12.47
CA THR A 320 23.88 10.66 -13.49
C THR A 320 23.71 9.17 -13.38
N GLY A 321 23.81 8.44 -14.48
CA GLY A 321 23.68 6.99 -14.45
C GLY A 321 24.64 6.32 -15.41
N ILE A 322 25.03 5.10 -15.06
CA ILE A 322 25.79 4.20 -15.92
C ILE A 322 25.01 2.90 -16.04
N GLY A 323 25.04 2.29 -17.21
CA GLY A 323 24.36 1.03 -17.44
C GLY A 323 24.98 0.24 -18.56
N ILE A 324 24.64 -1.05 -18.61
CA ILE A 324 25.02 -1.95 -19.69
C ILE A 324 23.86 -2.90 -19.96
N SER A 325 23.62 -3.22 -21.23
CA SER A 325 22.68 -4.27 -21.61
C SER A 325 23.24 -5.13 -22.75
N SER A 326 22.73 -6.35 -22.88
CA SER A 326 22.97 -7.23 -24.05
C SER A 326 22.48 -6.62 -25.37
N ASN A 327 21.39 -5.83 -25.32
CA ASN A 327 20.76 -5.27 -26.51
C ASN A 327 21.51 -4.04 -27.04
N THR A 328 21.83 -3.09 -26.15
CA THR A 328 22.33 -1.76 -26.54
C THR A 328 23.75 -1.47 -26.07
N GLY A 329 24.35 -2.38 -25.30
CA GLY A 329 25.72 -2.25 -24.80
C GLY A 329 25.85 -1.25 -23.65
N PRO A 330 27.06 -0.74 -23.38
CA PRO A 330 27.31 0.24 -22.33
C PRO A 330 26.72 1.60 -22.69
N ARG A 331 26.20 2.30 -21.67
CA ARG A 331 25.60 3.63 -21.77
C ARG A 331 25.87 4.46 -20.53
N VAL A 332 25.94 5.78 -20.73
CA VAL A 332 25.98 6.80 -19.69
C VAL A 332 24.75 7.69 -19.88
N SER A 333 24.11 8.10 -18.79
CA SER A 333 22.96 8.99 -18.82
C SER A 333 23.12 10.15 -17.85
N GLY A 334 22.59 11.30 -18.22
CA GLY A 334 22.36 12.44 -17.33
C GLY A 334 20.88 12.81 -17.36
N GLU A 335 20.34 13.14 -16.20
CA GLU A 335 18.98 13.68 -16.06
C GLU A 335 19.03 14.97 -15.27
N HIS A 336 18.31 15.99 -15.74
CA HIS A 336 18.12 17.26 -15.05
C HIS A 336 16.63 17.54 -14.94
N LEU A 337 16.15 17.67 -13.70
CA LEU A 337 14.79 18.02 -13.36
C LEU A 337 14.77 19.46 -12.83
N HIS A 338 13.95 20.31 -13.44
CA HIS A 338 13.62 21.65 -12.96
C HIS A 338 12.13 21.71 -12.62
N ARG A 339 11.77 21.91 -11.35
CA ARG A 339 10.39 21.77 -10.87
C ARG A 339 9.45 22.94 -11.20
N ASN A 340 9.99 24.13 -11.50
CA ASN A 340 9.22 25.29 -11.94
C ASN A 340 10.00 26.12 -12.97
N ILE A 341 10.12 25.63 -14.20
CA ILE A 341 10.94 26.26 -15.24
C ILE A 341 10.36 27.62 -15.63
N PHE A 342 11.21 28.65 -15.62
CA PHE A 342 10.87 30.04 -15.93
C PHE A 342 9.71 30.65 -15.10
N GLY A 343 9.33 30.02 -13.97
CA GLY A 343 8.17 30.45 -13.17
C GLY A 343 6.83 30.23 -13.88
N LEU A 344 6.75 29.33 -14.85
CA LEU A 344 5.55 29.09 -15.66
C LEU A 344 4.58 28.08 -15.04
N ASP A 345 4.89 27.52 -13.87
CA ASP A 345 4.20 26.37 -13.26
C ASP A 345 4.32 25.11 -14.13
N TRP A 346 5.50 24.92 -14.72
CA TRP A 346 5.85 23.74 -15.51
C TRP A 346 7.12 23.10 -14.97
N GLN A 347 7.15 21.78 -14.97
CA GLN A 347 8.32 20.97 -14.71
C GLN A 347 9.01 20.70 -16.03
N SER A 348 10.35 20.80 -16.05
CA SER A 348 11.17 20.37 -17.17
C SER A 348 12.04 19.21 -16.72
N LYS A 349 12.00 18.10 -17.46
CA LYS A 349 12.88 16.96 -17.28
C LYS A 349 13.65 16.75 -18.57
N THR A 350 14.95 17.01 -18.52
CA THR A 350 15.88 16.78 -19.62
C THR A 350 16.65 15.51 -19.34
N LYS A 351 16.62 14.54 -20.27
CA LYS A 351 17.36 13.29 -20.17
C LYS A 351 18.22 13.11 -21.41
N VAL A 352 19.52 12.90 -21.20
CA VAL A 352 20.48 12.56 -22.26
C VAL A 352 21.07 11.21 -21.93
N GLN A 353 21.05 10.29 -22.89
CA GLN A 353 21.69 8.98 -22.80
C GLN A 353 22.62 8.81 -24.00
N LEU A 354 23.87 8.51 -23.72
CA LEU A 354 24.89 8.23 -24.73
C LEU A 354 25.33 6.79 -24.56
N GLY A 355 25.21 5.99 -25.62
CA GLY A 355 25.55 4.59 -25.62
C GLY A 355 26.07 4.13 -26.98
N ARG A 356 26.73 2.98 -27.00
CA ARG A 356 27.36 2.45 -28.22
C ARG A 356 26.35 2.21 -29.34
N ASN A 357 25.24 1.54 -29.01
CA ASN A 357 24.22 1.16 -30.00
C ASN A 357 22.95 1.99 -29.86
N GLU A 358 22.78 2.76 -28.78
CA GLU A 358 21.61 3.60 -28.57
C GLU A 358 22.03 4.91 -27.90
N SER A 359 21.69 6.03 -28.52
CA SER A 359 21.83 7.36 -27.94
C SER A 359 20.52 8.12 -28.08
N THR A 360 20.07 8.75 -27.00
CA THR A 360 18.80 9.48 -26.95
C THR A 360 18.96 10.81 -26.22
N GLY A 361 18.26 11.83 -26.70
CA GLY A 361 18.08 13.10 -26.02
C GLY A 361 16.58 13.40 -25.92
N GLN A 362 16.09 13.70 -24.73
CA GLN A 362 14.68 13.93 -24.45
C GLN A 362 14.50 15.15 -23.55
N LEU A 363 13.50 15.97 -23.89
CA LEU A 363 13.01 17.08 -23.08
C LEU A 363 11.52 16.89 -22.87
N ASP A 364 11.12 16.65 -21.62
CA ASP A 364 9.73 16.60 -21.22
C ASP A 364 9.38 17.86 -20.43
N LEU A 365 8.37 18.58 -20.87
CA LEU A 365 7.73 19.65 -20.13
C LEU A 365 6.36 19.15 -19.66
N THR A 366 6.12 19.17 -18.36
CA THR A 366 4.84 18.77 -17.77
C THR A 366 4.33 19.87 -16.86
N SER A 367 3.11 20.35 -17.07
CA SER A 367 2.57 21.40 -16.21
C SER A 367 2.43 20.91 -14.76
N HIS A 368 2.31 21.84 -13.81
CA HIS A 368 1.73 21.56 -12.51
C HIS A 368 0.27 21.11 -12.66
N PRO A 369 -0.32 20.48 -11.62
CA PRO A 369 -1.70 20.01 -11.66
C PRO A 369 -2.72 21.10 -12.02
N TRP A 370 -3.55 20.81 -13.00
CA TRP A 370 -4.77 21.54 -13.34
C TRP A 370 -6.00 20.85 -12.72
N PRO A 371 -7.13 21.56 -12.60
CA PRO A 371 -8.36 20.97 -12.08
C PRO A 371 -8.77 19.67 -12.79
N GLY A 372 -9.16 18.68 -11.97
CA GLY A 372 -9.56 17.34 -12.41
C GLY A 372 -8.39 16.39 -12.67
N ASN A 373 -7.29 16.53 -11.91
CA ASN A 373 -6.06 15.73 -12.03
C ASN A 373 -5.49 15.70 -13.44
N ARG A 374 -5.51 16.84 -14.14
CA ARG A 374 -4.97 16.97 -15.50
C ARG A 374 -3.62 17.68 -15.45
N ARG A 375 -2.74 17.37 -16.39
CA ARG A 375 -1.51 18.13 -16.61
C ARG A 375 -1.22 18.24 -18.11
N GLY A 376 -0.69 19.36 -18.54
CA GLY A 376 -0.19 19.55 -19.90
C GLY A 376 1.10 18.78 -20.10
N LEU A 377 1.31 18.29 -21.32
CA LEU A 377 2.50 17.56 -21.73
C LEU A 377 3.04 18.14 -23.03
N ILE A 378 4.32 18.48 -23.06
CA ILE A 378 5.09 18.70 -24.28
C ILE A 378 6.33 17.81 -24.17
N SER A 379 6.59 16.98 -25.17
CA SER A 379 7.74 16.09 -25.15
C SER A 379 8.45 16.13 -26.50
N LEU A 380 9.76 16.36 -26.47
CA LEU A 380 10.64 16.36 -27.62
C LEU A 380 11.67 15.26 -27.42
N GLN A 381 11.91 14.44 -28.43
CA GLN A 381 12.96 13.43 -28.39
C GLN A 381 13.68 13.33 -29.72
N GLY A 382 14.99 13.10 -29.66
CA GLY A 382 15.79 12.58 -30.76
C GLY A 382 16.47 11.27 -30.34
N SER A 383 16.53 10.30 -31.24
CA SER A 383 17.16 9.01 -31.01
C SER A 383 18.00 8.55 -32.20
N TYR A 384 19.08 7.86 -31.87
CA TYR A 384 19.97 7.15 -32.78
C TYR A 384 20.12 5.73 -32.25
N LEU A 385 19.78 4.75 -33.08
CA LEU A 385 19.80 3.33 -32.72
C LEU A 385 20.51 2.52 -33.81
N VAL A 386 21.39 1.62 -33.40
CA VAL A 386 22.01 0.58 -34.22
C VAL A 386 21.52 -0.77 -33.72
N ASP A 387 20.87 -1.54 -34.59
CA ASP A 387 20.35 -2.87 -34.24
C ASP A 387 21.39 -3.99 -34.41
N SER A 388 20.97 -5.25 -34.25
CA SER A 388 21.88 -6.40 -34.34
C SER A 388 22.34 -6.74 -35.77
N GLU A 389 21.76 -6.13 -36.79
CA GLU A 389 22.11 -6.30 -38.21
C GLU A 389 22.86 -5.08 -38.77
N ASP A 390 23.41 -4.24 -37.87
CA ASP A 390 24.09 -2.98 -38.19
C ASP A 390 23.19 -1.99 -38.96
N THR A 391 21.88 -2.12 -38.81
CA THR A 391 20.91 -1.17 -39.38
C THR A 391 20.77 0.02 -38.44
N VAL A 392 20.87 1.22 -39.01
CA VAL A 392 20.81 2.49 -38.28
C VAL A 392 19.43 3.11 -38.41
N THR A 393 18.75 3.30 -37.29
CA THR A 393 17.49 4.07 -37.21
C THR A 393 17.76 5.39 -36.51
N THR A 394 17.48 6.50 -37.20
CA THR A 394 17.45 7.84 -36.59
C THR A 394 16.02 8.33 -36.54
N SER A 395 15.56 8.79 -35.39
CA SER A 395 14.19 9.29 -35.27
C SER A 395 14.06 10.50 -34.37
N GLN A 396 13.01 11.28 -34.60
CA GLN A 396 12.68 12.49 -33.86
C GLN A 396 11.17 12.57 -33.68
N TYR A 397 10.70 13.02 -32.53
CA TYR A 397 9.29 13.37 -32.35
C TYR A 397 9.10 14.61 -31.50
N LEU A 398 7.98 15.29 -31.76
CA LEU A 398 7.39 16.32 -30.91
C LEU A 398 5.97 15.89 -30.55
N ARG A 399 5.68 15.80 -29.25
CA ARG A 399 4.35 15.53 -28.71
C ARG A 399 3.83 16.75 -27.98
N VAL A 400 2.54 17.02 -28.16
CA VAL A 400 1.79 18.02 -27.39
C VAL A 400 0.47 17.41 -26.98
N GLY A 401 0.15 17.44 -25.70
CA GLY A 401 -1.03 16.77 -25.19
C GLY A 401 -1.33 17.05 -23.73
N GLN A 402 -2.13 16.16 -23.15
CA GLN A 402 -2.49 16.18 -21.74
C GLN A 402 -2.42 14.78 -21.16
N LEU A 403 -2.05 14.72 -19.89
CA LEU A 403 -2.16 13.53 -19.06
C LEU A 403 -3.27 13.74 -18.03
N ARG A 404 -3.91 12.65 -17.61
CA ARG A 404 -4.90 12.62 -16.54
C ARG A 404 -4.51 11.50 -15.57
N GLU A 405 -4.18 11.88 -14.34
CA GLU A 405 -3.72 10.96 -13.29
C GLU A 405 -4.93 10.46 -12.48
N GLY A 406 -5.02 9.14 -12.34
CA GLY A 406 -5.98 8.46 -11.48
C GLY A 406 -5.27 7.45 -10.59
N GLU A 407 -5.99 6.89 -9.62
CA GLU A 407 -5.39 5.95 -8.66
C GLU A 407 -4.90 4.64 -9.31
N ARG A 408 -5.67 4.12 -10.27
CA ARG A 408 -5.36 2.89 -11.01
C ARG A 408 -5.26 3.08 -12.51
N LEU A 409 -5.89 4.12 -13.04
CA LEU A 409 -5.96 4.39 -14.47
C LEU A 409 -5.34 5.76 -14.76
N GLU A 410 -4.28 5.75 -15.55
CA GLU A 410 -3.67 6.93 -16.13
C GLU A 410 -4.10 7.00 -17.60
N ARG A 411 -4.44 8.21 -18.07
CA ARG A 411 -4.76 8.45 -19.48
C ARG A 411 -3.87 9.55 -20.03
N THR A 412 -3.31 9.35 -21.22
CA THR A 412 -2.55 10.38 -21.94
C THR A 412 -3.14 10.53 -23.34
N ASP A 413 -3.54 11.74 -23.71
CA ASP A 413 -4.02 12.06 -25.05
C ASP A 413 -3.06 13.10 -25.64
N TYR A 414 -2.47 12.82 -26.80
CA TYR A 414 -1.48 13.71 -27.42
C TYR A 414 -1.55 13.72 -28.94
N LEU A 415 -1.15 14.84 -29.51
CA LEU A 415 -0.79 14.97 -30.92
C LEU A 415 0.72 14.79 -31.04
N GLU A 416 1.16 14.11 -32.10
CA GLU A 416 2.55 13.78 -32.35
C GLU A 416 2.89 14.11 -33.80
N PHE A 417 3.98 14.85 -33.99
CA PHE A 417 4.73 14.85 -35.24
C PHE A 417 5.98 14.00 -35.02
N GLN A 418 6.26 13.08 -35.93
CA GLN A 418 7.49 12.28 -35.88
C GLN A 418 8.10 12.05 -37.26
N ARG A 419 9.40 11.80 -37.27
CA ARG A 419 10.16 11.39 -38.45
C ARG A 419 11.10 10.26 -38.08
N ALA A 420 11.21 9.26 -38.95
CA ALA A 420 12.17 8.18 -38.83
C ALA A 420 12.85 7.92 -40.18
N GLU A 421 14.16 7.70 -40.12
CA GLU A 421 14.98 7.27 -41.24
C GLU A 421 15.73 5.99 -40.86
N VAL A 422 15.70 5.01 -41.75
CA VAL A 422 16.36 3.71 -41.59
C VAL A 422 17.39 3.54 -42.70
N ARG A 423 18.63 3.24 -42.32
CA ARG A 423 19.75 2.96 -43.22
C ARG A 423 20.31 1.58 -42.99
N SER A 424 20.60 0.85 -44.07
CA SER A 424 21.28 -0.44 -44.01
C SER A 424 22.74 -0.29 -43.54
N ALA A 425 23.40 -1.41 -43.26
CA ALA A 425 24.84 -1.45 -42.98
C ALA A 425 25.71 -0.83 -44.09
N GLN A 426 25.24 -0.86 -45.35
CA GLN A 426 25.89 -0.22 -46.50
C GLN A 426 25.48 1.25 -46.68
N SER A 427 24.84 1.86 -45.67
CA SER A 427 24.38 3.25 -45.66
C SER A 427 23.30 3.61 -46.70
N VAL A 428 22.64 2.60 -47.28
CA VAL A 428 21.51 2.77 -48.20
C VAL A 428 20.26 3.12 -47.40
N VAL A 429 19.52 4.16 -47.81
CA VAL A 429 18.25 4.52 -47.16
C VAL A 429 17.18 3.51 -47.57
N VAL A 430 16.69 2.75 -46.59
CA VAL A 430 15.64 1.72 -46.79
C VAL A 430 14.26 2.28 -46.46
N SER A 431 14.18 3.26 -45.55
CA SER A 431 12.93 3.93 -45.19
C SER A 431 13.21 5.37 -44.75
N ASN A 432 12.38 6.33 -45.18
CA ASN A 432 12.42 7.71 -44.72
C ASN A 432 11.01 8.30 -44.73
N ALA A 433 10.35 8.22 -43.59
CA ALA A 433 8.96 8.63 -43.46
C ALA A 433 8.75 9.51 -42.22
N SER A 434 7.74 10.35 -42.31
CA SER A 434 7.24 11.18 -41.22
C SER A 434 5.74 10.98 -41.07
N ALA A 435 5.20 11.33 -39.90
CA ALA A 435 3.78 11.23 -39.63
C ALA A 435 3.31 12.33 -38.69
N VAL A 436 2.06 12.76 -38.90
CA VAL A 436 1.29 13.54 -37.93
C VAL A 436 0.14 12.65 -37.45
N SER A 437 0.02 12.46 -36.15
CA SER A 437 -0.98 11.57 -35.55
C SER A 437 -1.51 12.07 -34.22
N GLY A 438 -2.73 11.65 -33.88
CA GLY A 438 -3.29 11.75 -32.54
C GLY A 438 -3.30 10.37 -31.88
N THR A 439 -2.91 10.30 -30.61
CA THR A 439 -2.87 9.07 -29.81
C THR A 439 -3.63 9.25 -28.50
N ALA A 440 -4.49 8.29 -28.20
CA ALA A 440 -5.05 8.07 -26.87
C ALA A 440 -4.39 6.83 -26.24
N GLN A 441 -3.80 7.00 -25.06
CA GLN A 441 -3.13 5.95 -24.30
C GLN A 441 -3.78 5.79 -22.93
N TRP A 442 -3.97 4.54 -22.52
CA TRP A 442 -4.43 4.16 -21.20
C TRP A 442 -3.42 3.25 -20.55
N VAL A 443 -3.08 3.53 -19.29
CA VAL A 443 -2.26 2.66 -18.45
C VAL A 443 -3.06 2.32 -17.20
N TYR A 444 -3.42 1.06 -17.06
CA TYR A 444 -4.09 0.52 -15.89
C TYR A 444 -3.09 -0.26 -15.02
N ARG A 445 -3.07 -0.01 -13.72
CA ARG A 445 -2.17 -0.64 -12.76
C ARG A 445 -2.92 -0.99 -11.48
N ASP A 446 -3.01 -2.28 -11.18
CA ASP A 446 -3.51 -2.82 -9.92
C ASP A 446 -2.54 -3.89 -9.43
N VAL A 447 -1.49 -3.44 -8.73
CA VAL A 447 -0.38 -4.28 -8.26
C VAL A 447 -0.02 -3.96 -6.81
N ASP A 448 0.54 -4.94 -6.13
CA ASP A 448 1.02 -4.84 -4.75
C ASP A 448 2.21 -3.88 -4.57
N SER A 449 3.06 -3.71 -5.60
CA SER A 449 4.20 -2.80 -5.58
C SER A 449 4.48 -2.29 -6.99
N GLN A 450 4.76 -0.99 -7.13
CA GLN A 450 5.00 -0.36 -8.45
C GLN A 450 6.39 -0.67 -9.02
N ILE A 451 7.38 -0.90 -8.16
CA ILE A 451 8.78 -1.11 -8.56
C ILE A 451 9.07 -2.59 -8.76
N LEU A 452 8.53 -3.44 -7.88
CA LEU A 452 8.70 -4.89 -7.88
C LEU A 452 7.35 -5.58 -7.68
N PRO A 453 6.49 -5.64 -8.71
CA PRO A 453 5.20 -6.32 -8.62
C PRO A 453 5.37 -7.81 -8.36
N THR A 454 4.55 -8.40 -7.48
CA THR A 454 4.44 -9.85 -7.29
C THR A 454 3.01 -10.37 -7.40
N LYS A 455 2.01 -9.49 -7.29
CA LYS A 455 0.60 -9.82 -7.37
C LYS A 455 -0.16 -8.72 -8.10
N GLY A 456 -1.06 -9.10 -8.98
CA GLY A 456 -1.96 -8.19 -9.67
C GLY A 456 -1.69 -8.13 -11.18
N TYR A 457 -1.98 -7.01 -11.82
CA TYR A 457 -1.75 -6.84 -13.24
C TYR A 457 -1.55 -5.38 -13.66
N THR A 458 -0.87 -5.22 -14.79
CA THR A 458 -0.73 -3.96 -15.51
C THR A 458 -1.24 -4.14 -16.92
N ALA A 459 -1.97 -3.16 -17.44
CA ALA A 459 -2.40 -3.13 -18.84
C ALA A 459 -2.08 -1.77 -19.46
N LEU A 460 -1.66 -1.78 -20.71
CA LEU A 460 -1.46 -0.60 -21.53
C LEU A 460 -2.25 -0.80 -22.82
N GLY A 461 -3.04 0.21 -23.19
CA GLY A 461 -3.73 0.28 -24.48
C GLY A 461 -3.39 1.59 -25.19
N GLN A 462 -3.22 1.54 -26.51
CA GLN A 462 -2.97 2.70 -27.35
C GLN A 462 -3.82 2.62 -28.61
N LEU A 463 -4.48 3.73 -28.93
CA LEU A 463 -5.18 3.96 -30.18
C LEU A 463 -4.59 5.20 -30.85
N THR A 464 -4.11 5.05 -32.07
CA THR A 464 -3.48 6.13 -32.84
C THR A 464 -4.12 6.23 -34.22
N GLY A 465 -4.33 7.45 -34.70
CA GLY A 465 -4.76 7.72 -36.06
C GLY A 465 -4.01 8.92 -36.62
N GLY A 466 -3.62 8.87 -37.89
CA GLY A 466 -2.84 9.95 -38.47
C GLY A 466 -2.64 9.83 -39.97
N ARG A 467 -1.78 10.69 -40.49
CA ARG A 467 -1.33 10.69 -41.88
C ARG A 467 0.19 10.62 -41.94
N THR A 468 0.69 9.82 -42.86
CA THR A 468 2.11 9.67 -43.12
C THR A 468 2.50 10.45 -44.37
N TYR A 469 3.76 10.85 -44.41
CA TYR A 469 4.42 11.52 -45.52
C TYR A 469 5.79 10.85 -45.71
N SER A 470 6.09 10.38 -46.92
CA SER A 470 7.35 9.72 -47.23
C SER A 470 8.07 10.46 -48.35
N ALA A 471 9.40 10.46 -48.30
CA ALA A 471 10.22 10.97 -49.40
C ALA A 471 10.47 9.92 -50.49
N LEU A 472 10.20 8.64 -50.19
CA LEU A 472 10.53 7.49 -51.06
C LEU A 472 9.28 6.75 -51.55
N ASP A 473 8.14 6.91 -50.87
CA ASP A 473 6.93 6.11 -51.08
C ASP A 473 5.65 6.96 -51.01
N ASP A 474 4.49 6.32 -51.21
CA ASP A 474 3.18 6.97 -51.14
C ASP A 474 2.82 7.44 -49.72
N GLU A 475 2.22 8.64 -49.67
CA GLU A 475 1.58 9.17 -48.46
C GLU A 475 0.17 8.61 -48.25
N GLY A 476 -0.29 8.59 -47.00
CA GLY A 476 -1.67 8.15 -46.73
C GLY A 476 -2.07 8.16 -45.26
N TYR A 477 -3.33 7.81 -45.02
CA TYR A 477 -3.86 7.66 -43.67
C TYR A 477 -3.47 6.31 -43.08
N PHE A 478 -3.23 6.31 -41.77
CA PHE A 478 -3.02 5.10 -41.00
C PHE A 478 -3.76 5.14 -39.67
N GLY A 479 -4.10 3.96 -39.17
CA GLY A 479 -4.48 3.72 -37.78
C GLY A 479 -3.47 2.78 -37.13
N ARG A 480 -3.31 2.85 -35.81
CA ARG A 480 -2.51 1.89 -35.04
C ARG A 480 -3.19 1.55 -33.74
N THR A 481 -3.31 0.26 -33.47
CA THR A 481 -3.75 -0.31 -32.20
C THR A 481 -2.57 -1.02 -31.55
N TYR A 482 -2.40 -0.85 -30.25
CA TYR A 482 -1.39 -1.59 -29.49
C TYR A 482 -1.91 -1.85 -28.08
N ALA A 483 -1.69 -3.08 -27.60
CA ALA A 483 -2.04 -3.47 -26.24
C ALA A 483 -0.94 -4.34 -25.63
N ARG A 484 -0.67 -4.12 -24.35
CA ARG A 484 0.23 -4.92 -23.53
C ARG A 484 -0.47 -5.23 -22.21
N VAL A 485 -0.43 -6.49 -21.79
CA VAL A 485 -0.91 -6.92 -20.47
C VAL A 485 0.21 -7.69 -19.79
N THR A 486 0.40 -7.45 -18.49
CA THR A 486 1.29 -8.24 -17.64
C THR A 486 0.57 -8.63 -16.37
N TRP A 487 0.54 -9.92 -16.08
CA TRP A 487 -0.09 -10.52 -14.92
C TRP A 487 0.96 -11.09 -13.97
N TYR A 488 0.76 -10.88 -12.68
CA TYR A 488 1.65 -11.30 -11.61
C TYR A 488 0.87 -12.12 -10.58
N ARG A 489 1.40 -13.29 -10.21
CA ARG A 489 0.73 -14.18 -9.27
C ARG A 489 1.72 -14.91 -8.36
N PRO A 490 1.60 -14.80 -7.03
CA PRO A 490 2.26 -15.73 -6.13
C PRO A 490 1.56 -17.09 -6.22
N LEU A 491 2.36 -18.15 -6.30
CA LEU A 491 1.96 -19.55 -6.35
C LEU A 491 2.32 -20.25 -5.03
N TRP A 492 2.06 -21.56 -4.94
CA TRP A 492 2.47 -22.35 -3.77
C TRP A 492 3.99 -22.31 -3.58
N LEU A 493 4.47 -22.66 -2.37
CA LEU A 493 5.90 -22.86 -2.09
C LEU A 493 6.79 -21.67 -2.51
N HIS A 494 6.34 -20.43 -2.37
CA HIS A 494 7.13 -19.21 -2.72
C HIS A 494 7.56 -19.12 -4.19
N TRP A 495 6.84 -19.75 -5.11
CA TRP A 495 6.97 -19.51 -6.54
C TRP A 495 6.20 -18.25 -6.96
N TYR A 496 6.70 -17.55 -7.95
CA TYR A 496 6.09 -16.35 -8.51
C TYR A 496 5.97 -16.49 -10.02
N ALA A 497 4.75 -16.41 -10.54
CA ALA A 497 4.49 -16.42 -11.97
C ALA A 497 4.33 -15.00 -12.50
N THR A 498 4.94 -14.73 -13.65
CA THR A 498 4.70 -13.54 -14.46
C THR A 498 4.31 -13.98 -15.86
N ALA A 499 3.23 -13.43 -16.40
CA ALA A 499 2.83 -13.64 -17.77
C ALA A 499 2.68 -12.28 -18.47
N ARG A 500 3.32 -12.10 -19.62
CA ARG A 500 3.23 -10.89 -20.46
C ARG A 500 2.66 -11.27 -21.82
N GLY A 501 1.77 -10.46 -22.35
CA GLY A 501 1.28 -10.54 -23.73
C GLY A 501 1.24 -9.15 -24.36
N GLU A 502 1.64 -9.06 -25.63
CA GLU A 502 1.60 -7.85 -26.43
C GLU A 502 1.03 -8.15 -27.80
N ILE A 503 0.21 -7.24 -28.30
CA ILE A 503 -0.39 -7.32 -29.63
C ILE A 503 -0.42 -5.92 -30.24
N GLY A 504 -0.12 -5.82 -31.53
CA GLY A 504 -0.08 -4.54 -32.23
C GLY A 504 -0.42 -4.68 -33.70
N GLN A 505 -1.14 -3.70 -34.24
CA GLN A 505 -1.49 -3.63 -35.66
C GLN A 505 -1.48 -2.19 -36.15
N VAL A 506 -0.87 -1.98 -37.30
CA VAL A 506 -0.96 -0.79 -38.13
C VAL A 506 -1.89 -1.07 -39.30
N TYR A 507 -2.90 -0.24 -39.45
CA TYR A 507 -3.90 -0.28 -40.52
C TYR A 507 -3.55 0.83 -41.51
N ALA A 508 -3.03 0.46 -42.67
CA ALA A 508 -2.73 1.37 -43.77
C ALA A 508 -2.86 0.60 -45.09
N ARG A 509 -3.00 1.31 -46.22
CA ARG A 509 -2.93 0.68 -47.54
C ARG A 509 -1.51 0.14 -47.77
N ASP A 510 -1.36 -0.94 -48.53
CA ASP A 510 -0.07 -1.63 -48.73
C ASP A 510 1.04 -0.70 -49.28
N GLN A 511 0.69 0.24 -50.14
CA GLN A 511 1.61 1.22 -50.74
C GLN A 511 2.05 2.35 -49.78
N VAL A 512 1.28 2.58 -48.70
CA VAL A 512 1.51 3.71 -47.78
C VAL A 512 2.67 3.37 -46.85
N SER A 513 3.72 4.19 -46.90
CA SER A 513 4.87 4.03 -46.02
C SER A 513 4.64 4.68 -44.67
N VAL A 514 4.86 3.92 -43.60
CA VAL A 514 4.67 4.34 -42.22
C VAL A 514 6.06 4.41 -41.56
N PRO A 515 6.37 5.47 -40.79
CA PRO A 515 7.64 5.56 -40.07
C PRO A 515 7.97 4.28 -39.29
N ASP A 516 9.23 3.80 -39.36
CA ASP A 516 9.65 2.55 -38.70
C ASP A 516 9.37 2.54 -37.18
N THR A 517 9.39 3.72 -36.54
CA THR A 517 9.06 3.90 -35.12
C THR A 517 7.61 3.58 -34.76
N LEU A 518 6.70 3.60 -35.74
CA LEU A 518 5.29 3.21 -35.58
C LEU A 518 5.02 1.75 -35.94
N LEU A 519 5.96 1.11 -36.64
CA LEU A 519 5.95 -0.31 -36.97
C LEU A 519 6.50 -1.14 -35.80
N PHE A 520 6.38 -2.46 -35.89
CA PHE A 520 6.72 -3.37 -34.82
C PHE A 520 7.92 -4.25 -35.19
N ARG A 521 8.85 -4.44 -34.24
CA ARG A 521 9.91 -5.45 -34.31
C ARG A 521 9.93 -6.22 -32.99
N ALA A 522 10.30 -7.49 -33.04
CA ALA A 522 10.42 -8.38 -31.90
C ALA A 522 11.86 -8.91 -31.75
N GLY A 523 12.13 -9.61 -30.65
CA GLY A 523 13.44 -10.17 -30.30
C GLY A 523 14.25 -9.32 -29.31
N GLY A 524 14.95 -9.99 -28.40
CA GLY A 524 15.73 -9.40 -27.30
C GLY A 524 15.06 -9.54 -25.93
N ASP A 525 15.73 -9.03 -24.89
CA ASP A 525 15.41 -9.22 -23.45
C ASP A 525 13.95 -9.01 -23.03
N ASP A 526 13.22 -8.08 -23.64
CA ASP A 526 11.84 -7.72 -23.27
C ASP A 526 10.80 -8.08 -24.36
N SER A 527 11.17 -8.96 -25.29
CA SER A 527 10.31 -9.45 -26.37
C SER A 527 10.37 -10.97 -26.48
N VAL A 528 11.32 -11.52 -27.25
CA VAL A 528 11.54 -12.96 -27.40
C VAL A 528 13.01 -13.25 -27.09
N ARG A 529 13.30 -13.67 -25.85
CA ARG A 529 14.66 -14.04 -25.44
C ARG A 529 15.13 -15.25 -26.25
N GLY A 530 16.42 -15.31 -26.53
CA GLY A 530 17.04 -16.29 -27.47
C GLY A 530 17.22 -15.75 -28.90
N TYR A 531 16.53 -14.66 -29.25
CA TYR A 531 16.71 -13.90 -30.49
C TYR A 531 17.54 -12.64 -30.28
N ALA A 532 18.11 -12.08 -31.35
CA ALA A 532 18.85 -10.82 -31.26
C ALA A 532 17.88 -9.65 -31.11
N TYR A 533 18.39 -8.52 -30.62
CA TYR A 533 17.58 -7.33 -30.42
C TYR A 533 16.99 -6.83 -31.75
N ARG A 534 15.65 -6.74 -31.81
CA ARG A 534 14.87 -6.34 -33.00
C ARG A 534 15.10 -7.20 -34.25
N SER A 535 15.63 -8.41 -34.14
CA SER A 535 15.88 -9.27 -35.33
C SER A 535 14.65 -9.93 -35.92
N LEU A 536 13.50 -9.89 -35.24
CA LEU A 536 12.25 -10.45 -35.76
C LEU A 536 11.41 -9.33 -36.36
N GLY A 537 11.14 -9.41 -37.66
CA GLY A 537 10.46 -8.39 -38.45
C GLY A 537 10.34 -8.80 -39.92
N VAL A 538 10.02 -7.84 -40.78
CA VAL A 538 9.85 -8.07 -42.21
C VAL A 538 11.15 -7.76 -42.94
N THR A 539 11.61 -8.65 -43.82
CA THR A 539 12.80 -8.39 -44.64
C THR A 539 12.41 -7.59 -45.89
N ARG A 540 13.02 -6.42 -46.09
CA ARG A 540 12.91 -5.60 -47.31
C ARG A 540 14.31 -5.23 -47.79
N ASP A 541 14.61 -5.48 -49.06
CA ASP A 541 15.92 -5.22 -49.67
C ASP A 541 17.11 -5.78 -48.87
N GLY A 542 16.93 -6.96 -48.27
CA GLY A 542 17.94 -7.66 -47.47
C GLY A 542 18.14 -7.10 -46.06
N VAL A 543 17.30 -6.16 -45.61
CA VAL A 543 17.32 -5.56 -44.27
C VAL A 543 16.04 -5.91 -43.52
N VAL A 544 16.14 -6.30 -42.26
CA VAL A 544 14.96 -6.47 -41.41
C VAL A 544 14.44 -5.10 -40.97
N VAL A 545 13.19 -4.81 -41.30
CA VAL A 545 12.46 -3.60 -40.92
C VAL A 545 11.22 -3.95 -40.08
N GLY A 546 10.56 -2.93 -39.53
CA GLY A 546 9.31 -3.14 -38.79
C GLY A 546 8.18 -3.74 -39.64
N GLY A 547 7.45 -4.68 -39.05
CA GLY A 547 6.18 -5.20 -39.57
C GLY A 547 4.99 -4.37 -39.10
N ARG A 548 3.88 -4.46 -39.82
CA ARG A 548 2.62 -3.79 -39.45
C ARG A 548 1.82 -4.55 -38.39
N ALA A 549 2.06 -5.84 -38.20
CA ALA A 549 1.41 -6.68 -37.21
C ALA A 549 2.46 -7.30 -36.29
N MET A 550 2.17 -7.43 -35.00
CA MET A 550 3.04 -8.11 -34.05
C MET A 550 2.24 -8.77 -32.94
N SER A 551 2.72 -9.94 -32.51
CA SER A 551 2.26 -10.62 -31.31
C SER A 551 3.47 -11.18 -30.56
N THR A 552 3.57 -10.92 -29.26
CA THR A 552 4.60 -11.50 -28.40
C THR A 552 4.00 -11.93 -27.07
N GLY A 553 4.44 -13.05 -26.53
CA GLY A 553 4.03 -13.58 -25.24
C GLY A 553 5.22 -14.13 -24.47
N SER A 554 5.16 -14.03 -23.15
CA SER A 554 6.17 -14.56 -22.24
C SER A 554 5.51 -15.10 -20.97
N ILE A 555 5.96 -16.27 -20.51
CA ILE A 555 5.61 -16.83 -19.21
C ILE A 555 6.91 -17.10 -18.47
N GLU A 556 7.03 -16.57 -17.25
CA GLU A 556 8.19 -16.72 -16.37
C GLU A 556 7.74 -17.24 -15.00
N PHE A 557 8.47 -18.23 -14.47
CA PHE A 557 8.34 -18.72 -13.11
C PHE A 557 9.62 -18.46 -12.36
N ALA A 558 9.54 -17.77 -11.22
CA ALA A 558 10.69 -17.42 -10.40
C ALA A 558 10.53 -17.91 -8.96
N HIS A 559 11.64 -18.25 -8.31
CA HIS A 559 11.69 -18.73 -6.94
C HIS A 559 12.96 -18.22 -6.23
N PRO A 560 12.89 -17.77 -4.96
CA PRO A 560 14.08 -17.42 -4.17
C PRO A 560 15.08 -18.58 -4.07
N LEU A 561 16.34 -18.38 -4.45
CA LEU A 561 17.33 -19.47 -4.43
C LEU A 561 17.74 -19.90 -3.02
N SER A 562 17.62 -19.00 -2.04
CA SER A 562 18.01 -19.28 -0.66
C SER A 562 17.20 -18.43 0.32
N SER A 563 16.78 -19.05 1.43
CA SER A 563 16.16 -18.33 2.55
C SER A 563 17.10 -17.31 3.20
N LYS A 564 18.42 -17.47 3.05
CA LYS A 564 19.43 -16.51 3.55
C LYS A 564 19.60 -15.30 2.64
N MET A 565 19.22 -15.41 1.36
CA MET A 565 19.28 -14.33 0.38
C MET A 565 17.94 -14.25 -0.38
N PRO A 566 16.85 -13.81 0.29
CA PRO A 566 15.52 -13.78 -0.31
C PRO A 566 15.39 -12.80 -1.48
N SER A 567 16.38 -11.93 -1.71
CA SER A 567 16.47 -11.01 -2.85
C SER A 567 17.00 -11.65 -4.14
N LEU A 568 17.57 -12.86 -4.08
CA LEU A 568 18.18 -13.56 -5.21
C LEU A 568 17.28 -14.71 -5.66
N TRP A 569 16.71 -14.61 -6.85
CA TRP A 569 15.75 -15.57 -7.38
C TRP A 569 16.31 -16.26 -8.62
N GLY A 570 16.00 -17.54 -8.76
CA GLY A 570 16.14 -18.26 -10.02
C GLY A 570 14.85 -18.15 -10.81
N ALA A 571 14.94 -18.13 -12.13
CA ALA A 571 13.80 -18.05 -13.03
C ALA A 571 13.93 -19.07 -14.16
N VAL A 572 12.79 -19.53 -14.66
CA VAL A 572 12.66 -20.26 -15.92
C VAL A 572 11.59 -19.56 -16.75
N PHE A 573 11.78 -19.48 -18.06
CA PHE A 573 10.86 -18.76 -18.92
C PHE A 573 10.70 -19.39 -20.30
N LEU A 574 9.58 -19.07 -20.91
CA LEU A 574 9.22 -19.37 -22.29
C LEU A 574 8.65 -18.10 -22.92
N ASP A 575 9.25 -17.69 -24.03
CA ASP A 575 8.84 -16.56 -24.84
C ASP A 575 8.47 -17.05 -26.24
N ALA A 576 7.47 -16.42 -26.86
CA ALA A 576 7.09 -16.67 -28.23
C ALA A 576 6.61 -15.38 -28.88
N GLY A 577 7.00 -15.12 -30.13
CA GLY A 577 6.49 -13.95 -30.82
C GLY A 577 7.07 -13.74 -32.21
N ASP A 578 6.46 -12.83 -32.95
CA ASP A 578 6.88 -12.44 -34.29
C ASP A 578 6.32 -11.06 -34.67
N ALA A 579 6.88 -10.48 -35.73
CA ALA A 579 6.37 -9.29 -36.38
C ALA A 579 6.35 -9.48 -37.91
N ALA A 580 5.20 -9.20 -38.52
CA ALA A 580 4.93 -9.43 -39.95
C ALA A 580 4.11 -8.28 -40.54
N ASP A 581 3.83 -8.30 -41.85
CA ASP A 581 2.98 -7.27 -42.48
C ASP A 581 1.48 -7.46 -42.18
N ARG A 582 1.04 -8.70 -41.89
CA ARG A 582 -0.35 -9.01 -41.51
C ARG A 582 -0.37 -10.02 -40.38
N PHE A 583 -1.41 -9.98 -39.53
CA PHE A 583 -1.57 -10.95 -38.43
C PHE A 583 -1.58 -12.41 -38.91
N GLY A 584 -2.18 -12.68 -40.07
CA GLY A 584 -2.24 -14.03 -40.64
C GLY A 584 -0.88 -14.57 -41.11
N ASP A 585 0.10 -13.68 -41.30
CA ASP A 585 1.43 -14.04 -41.80
C ASP A 585 2.44 -14.25 -40.66
N LEU A 586 2.03 -14.05 -39.41
CA LEU A 586 2.88 -14.26 -38.24
C LEU A 586 3.34 -15.72 -38.15
N GLN A 587 4.64 -15.91 -37.96
CA GLN A 587 5.28 -17.19 -37.70
C GLN A 587 6.03 -17.12 -36.37
N PRO A 588 5.32 -17.21 -35.22
CA PRO A 588 5.90 -17.07 -33.89
C PRO A 588 7.18 -17.88 -33.71
N LYS A 589 8.26 -17.18 -33.38
CA LYS A 589 9.54 -17.79 -33.02
C LYS A 589 9.56 -18.00 -31.52
N VAL A 590 10.12 -19.14 -31.09
CA VAL A 590 10.09 -19.56 -29.70
C VAL A 590 11.48 -19.50 -29.10
N GLY A 591 11.58 -18.94 -27.90
CA GLY A 591 12.79 -19.00 -27.11
C GLY A 591 12.49 -19.32 -25.66
N TYR A 592 13.36 -20.09 -25.03
CA TYR A 592 13.18 -20.53 -23.65
C TYR A 592 14.52 -20.55 -22.93
N GLY A 593 14.49 -20.45 -21.61
CA GLY A 593 15.73 -20.33 -20.87
C GLY A 593 15.58 -20.30 -19.37
N VAL A 594 16.73 -20.06 -18.74
CA VAL A 594 16.87 -19.93 -17.30
C VAL A 594 17.49 -18.58 -16.97
N GLY A 595 17.19 -18.06 -15.79
CA GLY A 595 17.57 -16.72 -15.40
C GLY A 595 17.85 -16.57 -13.91
N VAL A 596 18.53 -15.49 -13.58
CA VAL A 596 18.73 -15.01 -12.22
C VAL A 596 18.15 -13.60 -12.12
N ARG A 597 17.42 -13.34 -11.04
CA ARG A 597 16.89 -12.02 -10.68
C ARG A 597 17.50 -11.60 -9.35
N TRP A 598 18.11 -10.43 -9.30
CA TRP A 598 18.60 -9.89 -8.04
C TRP A 598 17.94 -8.54 -7.76
N ARG A 599 17.17 -8.50 -6.68
CA ARG A 599 16.54 -7.28 -6.15
C ARG A 599 17.57 -6.53 -5.30
N SER A 600 18.45 -5.77 -5.95
CA SER A 600 19.50 -5.01 -5.26
C SER A 600 18.95 -3.68 -4.71
N PRO A 601 19.62 -3.05 -3.73
CA PRO A 601 19.24 -1.73 -3.22
C PRO A 601 19.23 -0.62 -4.28
N VAL A 602 20.00 -0.79 -5.36
CA VAL A 602 20.15 0.19 -6.45
C VAL A 602 19.27 -0.12 -7.68
N GLY A 603 18.48 -1.20 -7.63
CA GLY A 603 17.56 -1.59 -8.69
C GLY A 603 17.53 -3.10 -8.99
N PRO A 604 16.54 -3.58 -9.76
CA PRO A 604 16.46 -4.98 -10.18
C PRO A 604 17.50 -5.30 -11.26
N LEU A 605 18.19 -6.43 -11.09
CA LEU A 605 19.19 -6.94 -12.01
C LEU A 605 18.69 -8.26 -12.61
N ARG A 606 18.81 -8.41 -13.93
CA ARG A 606 18.39 -9.62 -14.66
C ARG A 606 19.57 -10.16 -15.47
N LEU A 607 19.79 -11.46 -15.36
CA LEU A 607 20.71 -12.22 -16.21
C LEU A 607 19.99 -13.48 -16.69
N ASP A 608 19.88 -13.65 -17.99
CA ASP A 608 19.12 -14.70 -18.66
C ASP A 608 20.01 -15.42 -19.67
N LEU A 609 19.95 -16.75 -19.67
CA LEU A 609 20.53 -17.60 -20.71
C LEU A 609 19.38 -18.27 -21.46
N ALA A 610 19.20 -17.88 -22.71
CA ALA A 610 18.07 -18.28 -23.53
C ALA A 610 18.52 -19.01 -24.81
N TYR A 611 17.79 -20.06 -25.18
CA TYR A 611 17.95 -20.77 -26.43
C TYR A 611 16.87 -20.33 -27.42
N GLY A 612 17.26 -19.85 -28.59
CA GLY A 612 16.32 -19.57 -29.69
C GLY A 612 16.12 -20.82 -30.53
N ASN A 613 14.88 -21.33 -30.59
CA ASN A 613 14.56 -22.61 -31.21
C ASN A 613 14.87 -22.61 -32.72
N GLU A 614 14.48 -21.58 -33.47
CA GLU A 614 14.68 -21.56 -34.92
C GLU A 614 16.13 -21.22 -35.30
N VAL A 615 16.84 -20.42 -34.50
CA VAL A 615 18.26 -20.08 -34.73
C VAL A 615 19.25 -21.10 -34.14
N GLN A 616 18.76 -22.08 -33.37
CA GLN A 616 19.55 -23.14 -32.72
C GLN A 616 20.78 -22.60 -31.97
N ARG A 617 20.61 -21.48 -31.26
CA ARG A 617 21.72 -20.75 -30.63
C ARG A 617 21.36 -20.25 -29.23
N TRP A 618 22.32 -20.39 -28.32
CA TRP A 618 22.28 -19.79 -26.99
C TRP A 618 22.67 -18.31 -27.04
N ARG A 619 21.91 -17.48 -26.31
CA ARG A 619 22.16 -16.05 -26.12
C ARG A 619 22.05 -15.68 -24.66
N MET A 620 22.96 -14.80 -24.25
CA MET A 620 22.90 -14.17 -22.94
C MET A 620 22.17 -12.84 -23.05
N HIS A 621 21.21 -12.63 -22.16
CA HIS A 621 20.40 -11.42 -22.04
C HIS A 621 20.64 -10.83 -20.65
N PHE A 622 20.94 -9.55 -20.57
CA PHE A 622 21.19 -8.89 -19.29
C PHE A 622 20.94 -7.40 -19.38
N SER A 623 20.52 -6.81 -18.26
CA SER A 623 20.40 -5.37 -18.13
C SER A 623 20.73 -4.94 -16.71
N VAL A 624 21.66 -4.01 -16.60
CA VAL A 624 22.14 -3.42 -15.35
C VAL A 624 22.22 -1.91 -15.53
N GLY A 625 21.74 -1.16 -14.55
CA GLY A 625 21.85 0.29 -14.52
C GLY A 625 21.85 0.80 -13.09
N ILE A 626 22.71 1.77 -12.80
CA ILE A 626 22.78 2.46 -11.51
C ILE A 626 22.67 3.94 -11.80
N SER A 627 21.82 4.63 -11.03
CA SER A 627 21.76 6.09 -11.00
C SER A 627 22.35 6.57 -9.67
N LEU A 628 23.11 7.66 -9.75
CA LEU A 628 23.75 8.38 -8.65
C LEU A 628 23.10 9.75 -8.48
#